data_AF-A0A9Q0ZHS4-F1
#
_entry.id   AF-A0A9Q0ZHS4-F1
#
_cell.length_a   1.000
_cell.length_b   1.000
_cell.length_c   1.000
_cell.angle_alpha   90.00
_cell.angle_beta   90.00
_cell.angle_gamma   90.00
#
_symmetry.space_group_name_H-M   'P 1'
#
loop_
_entity.id
_entity.type
_entity.pdbx_description
1 polymer ?
#
loop_
_entity_poly.entity_id
_entity_poly.type
_entity_poly.pdbx_seq_one_letter_code
_entity_poly.pdbx_strand_id
1 'polypeptide(L)'
;MRTMEEVQLLSKASPVPAFRWEEGKPYVGKKFSSGLNARENRVVCVTDGNSFLGSHIVKELLSRGYLVRVTVQNQADLEDLKGQMKEDDMNKLESVVVARMKDLESLCDAFRGCHAVFHTSSFVDPHGISGYSEQSAFLETEGARNVIEACGRAAYIRRCIFTSSLLACIWTSSNLDRVVDESCWSSEEFCRENKLWLALGKMRAEEIAWRRSRELKVKLVTVCPGLLIATSFPHAHKETSVPYLKGGPIMLRQGLLGLADVMKVAEAHVHVYEAMDNGACGRYICYERVIQRLDEAIQLENELNIQGLVSGGRSGISSEEIHSNLCNSKLARLLYQASQVSCNE
;
A
#
# COMPACT_ATOMS: atom_id res chain seq x y z
N MET A 1 -57.83 0.41 -48.24
CA MET A 1 -57.16 1.71 -48.03
C MET A 1 -55.79 1.45 -47.45
N ARG A 2 -54.75 1.96 -48.11
CA ARG A 2 -53.43 2.32 -47.54
C ARG A 2 -53.67 3.23 -46.28
N THR A 3 -52.83 3.33 -45.25
CA THR A 3 -51.35 3.25 -45.12
C THR A 3 -50.95 3.34 -43.63
N MET A 4 -49.64 3.23 -43.37
CA MET A 4 -48.83 3.52 -42.16
C MET A 4 -48.36 2.24 -41.45
N GLU A 5 -47.15 1.70 -41.68
CA GLU A 5 -45.81 2.32 -41.42
C GLU A 5 -45.90 3.09 -40.10
N GLU A 6 -45.46 2.60 -38.95
CA GLU A 6 -44.13 2.17 -38.51
C GLU A 6 -44.42 1.34 -37.24
N VAL A 7 -43.86 0.16 -37.03
CA VAL A 7 -42.74 -0.08 -36.10
C VAL A 7 -42.47 -1.58 -36.20
N GLN A 8 -41.55 -2.01 -37.06
CA GLN A 8 -40.80 -3.27 -36.91
C GLN A 8 -39.83 -3.42 -38.08
N LEU A 9 -38.75 -2.66 -38.02
CA LEU A 9 -37.55 -2.92 -38.81
C LEU A 9 -36.35 -2.83 -37.88
N LEU A 10 -35.45 -3.80 -38.05
CA LEU A 10 -34.11 -3.94 -37.47
C LEU A 10 -34.10 -4.54 -36.05
N SER A 11 -33.43 -5.66 -35.75
CA SER A 11 -32.53 -6.50 -36.54
C SER A 11 -32.36 -7.84 -35.82
N LYS A 12 -32.23 -8.92 -36.59
CA LYS A 12 -31.83 -10.24 -36.11
C LYS A 12 -30.37 -10.17 -35.63
N ALA A 13 -30.12 -10.46 -34.36
CA ALA A 13 -28.78 -10.77 -33.85
C ALA A 13 -28.69 -12.27 -33.56
N SER A 14 -27.68 -12.92 -34.13
CA SER A 14 -27.35 -14.33 -33.96
C SER A 14 -27.06 -14.69 -32.49
N PRO A 15 -27.33 -15.92 -32.04
CA PRO A 15 -27.05 -16.33 -30.66
C PRO A 15 -25.53 -16.41 -30.42
N VAL A 16 -25.06 -15.61 -29.47
CA VAL A 16 -23.71 -15.69 -28.89
C VAL A 16 -23.61 -17.00 -28.10
N PRO A 17 -22.55 -17.81 -28.25
CA PRO A 17 -22.43 -19.04 -27.49
C PRO A 17 -22.26 -18.73 -25.99
N ALA A 18 -23.12 -19.33 -25.17
CA ALA A 18 -23.05 -19.27 -23.72
C ALA A 18 -21.75 -19.96 -23.24
N PHE A 19 -20.85 -19.18 -22.65
CA PHE A 19 -19.61 -19.68 -22.07
C PHE A 19 -19.92 -20.38 -20.74
N ARG A 20 -19.56 -21.66 -20.64
CA ARG A 20 -19.74 -22.49 -19.44
C ARG A 20 -18.47 -22.40 -18.62
N TRP A 21 -18.56 -21.87 -17.41
CA TRP A 21 -17.44 -21.74 -16.47
C TRP A 21 -17.08 -23.10 -15.85
N GLU A 22 -15.78 -23.43 -15.81
CA GLU A 22 -15.22 -24.50 -14.98
C GLU A 22 -14.38 -23.84 -13.86
N GLU A 23 -14.73 -24.10 -12.60
CA GLU A 23 -14.00 -23.61 -11.43
C GLU A 23 -12.59 -24.25 -11.34
N GLY A 24 -11.55 -23.44 -11.04
CA GLY A 24 -10.30 -23.95 -10.49
C GLY A 24 -9.04 -23.98 -11.38
N LYS A 25 -8.91 -23.17 -12.43
CA LYS A 25 -7.61 -23.00 -13.14
C LYS A 25 -7.04 -21.58 -13.03
N PRO A 26 -5.76 -21.40 -12.66
CA PRO A 26 -5.10 -20.10 -12.73
C PRO A 26 -4.98 -19.65 -14.19
N TYR A 27 -5.19 -18.36 -14.45
CA TYR A 27 -5.01 -17.76 -15.77
C TYR A 27 -3.51 -17.80 -16.13
N VAL A 28 -3.14 -18.55 -17.17
CA VAL A 28 -1.74 -18.70 -17.62
C VAL A 28 -1.49 -17.75 -18.79
N GLY A 29 -0.71 -16.68 -18.54
CA GLY A 29 -0.11 -15.84 -19.58
C GLY A 29 0.89 -16.62 -20.45
N LYS A 30 1.00 -16.27 -21.74
CA LYS A 30 1.77 -17.01 -22.76
C LYS A 30 3.27 -17.11 -22.46
N LYS A 31 3.88 -18.23 -22.89
CA LYS A 31 5.34 -18.49 -22.92
C LYS A 31 6.10 -17.38 -23.66
N PHE A 32 7.07 -16.76 -22.99
CA PHE A 32 8.07 -15.89 -23.61
C PHE A 32 9.36 -16.65 -23.93
N SER A 33 9.96 -16.30 -25.07
CA SER A 33 11.21 -16.85 -25.60
C SER A 33 12.42 -16.01 -25.18
N SER A 34 13.55 -16.69 -25.05
CA SER A 34 14.77 -16.29 -24.34
C SER A 34 15.61 -15.18 -25.00
N GLY A 35 15.90 -14.14 -24.23
CA GLY A 35 17.11 -13.31 -24.29
C GLY A 35 17.34 -12.81 -22.86
N LEU A 36 18.44 -13.22 -22.22
CA LEU A 36 18.58 -13.21 -20.75
C LEU A 36 19.61 -12.18 -20.29
N ASN A 37 19.16 -11.19 -19.52
CA ASN A 37 19.90 -10.58 -18.42
C ASN A 37 19.26 -10.99 -17.08
N ALA A 38 20.07 -11.22 -16.04
CA ALA A 38 19.63 -11.80 -14.76
C ALA A 38 18.59 -10.98 -13.95
N ARG A 39 18.22 -9.76 -14.40
CA ARG A 39 17.11 -8.95 -13.87
C ARG A 39 15.74 -9.34 -14.47
N GLU A 40 15.68 -9.92 -15.66
CA GLU A 40 14.46 -10.08 -16.48
C GLU A 40 13.53 -11.24 -16.06
N ASN A 41 13.95 -12.13 -15.15
CA ASN A 41 13.17 -13.33 -14.75
C ASN A 41 12.82 -13.40 -13.26
N ARG A 42 12.94 -12.29 -12.50
CA ARG A 42 12.54 -12.29 -11.08
C ARG A 42 11.04 -12.02 -10.98
N VAL A 43 10.27 -13.07 -10.72
CA VAL A 43 8.86 -12.92 -10.36
C VAL A 43 8.78 -12.28 -8.98
N VAL A 44 8.04 -11.19 -8.83
CA VAL A 44 7.74 -10.56 -7.55
C VAL A 44 6.24 -10.60 -7.30
N CYS A 45 5.83 -10.78 -6.06
CA CYS A 45 4.42 -10.81 -5.70
C CYS A 45 4.03 -9.51 -5.01
N VAL A 46 2.97 -8.84 -5.45
CA VAL A 46 2.37 -7.70 -4.75
C VAL A 46 1.04 -8.14 -4.17
N THR A 47 0.90 -8.09 -2.85
CA THR A 47 -0.38 -8.41 -2.22
C THR A 47 -1.36 -7.26 -2.35
N ASP A 48 -2.66 -7.56 -2.47
CA ASP A 48 -3.72 -6.56 -2.64
C ASP A 48 -3.35 -5.55 -3.73
N GLY A 49 -2.95 -6.03 -4.91
CA GLY A 49 -2.47 -5.17 -5.99
C GLY A 49 -3.55 -4.25 -6.59
N ASN A 50 -4.83 -4.48 -6.24
CA ASN A 50 -5.95 -3.58 -6.53
C ASN A 50 -6.09 -2.44 -5.51
N SER A 51 -5.30 -2.42 -4.43
CA SER A 51 -5.32 -1.34 -3.45
C SER A 51 -4.72 -0.05 -4.03
N PHE A 52 -5.00 1.07 -3.35
CA PHE A 52 -4.51 2.38 -3.74
C PHE A 52 -2.99 2.43 -3.90
N LEU A 53 -2.23 1.92 -2.93
CA LEU A 53 -0.76 1.82 -3.03
C LEU A 53 -0.31 0.63 -3.89
N GLY A 54 -0.97 -0.53 -3.76
CA GLY A 54 -0.58 -1.75 -4.47
C GLY A 54 -0.59 -1.59 -5.98
N SER A 55 -1.60 -0.91 -6.53
CA SER A 55 -1.69 -0.65 -7.96
C SER A 55 -0.54 0.23 -8.48
N HIS A 56 -0.05 1.17 -7.67
CA HIS A 56 1.11 2.01 -8.02
C HIS A 56 2.43 1.23 -7.91
N ILE A 57 2.58 0.37 -6.90
CA ILE A 57 3.75 -0.53 -6.78
C ILE A 57 3.80 -1.49 -7.98
N VAL A 58 2.66 -2.05 -8.39
CA VAL A 58 2.57 -2.93 -9.57
C VAL A 58 3.03 -2.18 -10.82
N LYS A 59 2.52 -0.96 -11.07
CA LYS A 59 2.91 -0.14 -12.22
C LYS A 59 4.40 0.17 -12.22
N GLU A 60 4.96 0.52 -11.06
CA GLU A 60 6.39 0.83 -10.91
C GLU A 60 7.30 -0.39 -11.11
N LEU A 61 6.86 -1.57 -10.67
CA LEU A 61 7.59 -2.82 -10.92
C LEU A 61 7.54 -3.21 -12.41
N LEU A 62 6.37 -3.08 -13.05
CA LEU A 62 6.20 -3.36 -14.48
C LEU A 62 7.02 -2.40 -15.35
N SER A 63 7.09 -1.11 -15.00
CA SER A 63 7.89 -0.12 -15.75
C SER A 63 9.39 -0.43 -15.72
N ARG A 64 9.85 -1.12 -14.68
CA ARG A 64 11.24 -1.58 -14.48
C ARG A 64 11.51 -2.99 -15.00
N GLY A 65 10.55 -3.62 -15.67
CA GLY A 65 10.71 -4.93 -16.32
C GLY A 65 10.63 -6.14 -15.38
N TYR A 66 10.06 -5.99 -14.18
CA TYR A 66 9.80 -7.13 -13.31
C TYR A 66 8.60 -7.94 -13.81
N LEU A 67 8.64 -9.27 -13.60
CA LEU A 67 7.48 -10.13 -13.75
C LEU A 67 6.62 -10.00 -12.48
N VAL A 68 5.45 -9.40 -12.59
CA VAL A 68 4.62 -9.08 -11.42
C VAL A 68 3.47 -10.05 -11.30
N ARG A 69 3.43 -10.78 -10.18
CA ARG A 69 2.26 -11.50 -9.72
C ARG A 69 1.47 -10.62 -8.75
N VAL A 70 0.16 -10.58 -8.92
CA VAL A 70 -0.73 -9.83 -8.03
C VAL A 70 -1.58 -10.79 -7.23
N THR A 71 -1.77 -10.52 -5.94
CA THR A 71 -2.85 -11.17 -5.17
C THR A 71 -4.02 -10.23 -4.94
N VAL A 72 -5.22 -10.81 -4.90
CA VAL A 72 -6.49 -10.18 -4.53
C VAL A 72 -7.22 -11.10 -3.54
N GLN A 73 -8.10 -10.58 -2.67
CA GLN A 73 -8.73 -11.41 -1.62
C GLN A 73 -9.90 -12.24 -2.13
N ASN A 74 -10.59 -11.72 -3.16
CA ASN A 74 -11.85 -12.28 -3.64
C ASN A 74 -12.10 -11.91 -5.12
N GLN A 75 -13.21 -12.39 -5.67
CA GLN A 75 -13.56 -12.16 -7.07
C GLN A 75 -13.94 -10.71 -7.37
N ALA A 76 -14.57 -9.99 -6.43
CA ALA A 76 -14.91 -8.58 -6.61
C ALA A 76 -13.64 -7.74 -6.75
N ASP A 77 -12.63 -7.98 -5.90
CA ASP A 77 -11.32 -7.34 -5.99
C ASP A 77 -10.63 -7.58 -7.35
N LEU A 78 -10.84 -8.76 -7.95
CA LEU A 78 -10.33 -9.07 -9.28
C LEU A 78 -11.01 -8.23 -10.37
N GLU A 79 -12.32 -8.06 -10.28
CA GLU A 79 -13.05 -7.18 -11.20
C GLU A 79 -12.68 -5.70 -10.98
N ASP A 80 -12.46 -5.29 -9.73
CA ASP A 80 -11.94 -3.95 -9.40
C ASP A 80 -10.56 -3.72 -10.03
N LEU A 81 -9.66 -4.70 -9.92
CA LEU A 81 -8.34 -4.63 -10.55
C LEU A 81 -8.44 -4.42 -12.07
N LYS A 82 -9.31 -5.19 -12.74
CA LYS A 82 -9.54 -5.06 -14.19
C LYS A 82 -10.15 -3.71 -14.57
N GLY A 83 -10.98 -3.13 -13.70
CA GLY A 83 -11.58 -1.81 -13.92
C GLY A 83 -10.59 -0.66 -13.72
N GLN A 84 -9.60 -0.82 -12.82
CA GLN A 84 -8.63 0.22 -12.47
C GLN A 84 -7.35 0.20 -13.32
N MET A 85 -6.98 -0.97 -13.84
CA MET A 85 -5.73 -1.17 -14.57
C MET A 85 -5.96 -1.19 -16.08
N LYS A 86 -5.07 -0.55 -16.85
CA LYS A 86 -5.14 -0.58 -18.31
C LYS A 86 -4.93 -2.01 -18.80
N GLU A 87 -5.63 -2.40 -19.87
CA GLU A 87 -5.53 -3.73 -20.47
C GLU A 87 -4.07 -4.10 -20.82
N ASP A 88 -3.30 -3.14 -21.36
CA ASP A 88 -1.88 -3.32 -21.65
C ASP A 88 -1.05 -3.66 -20.42
N ASP A 89 -1.35 -3.06 -19.27
CA ASP A 89 -0.60 -3.34 -18.04
C ASP A 89 -1.04 -4.68 -17.43
N MET A 90 -2.33 -5.01 -17.50
CA MET A 90 -2.84 -6.34 -17.11
C MET A 90 -2.19 -7.46 -17.91
N ASN A 91 -2.00 -7.26 -19.22
CA ASN A 91 -1.36 -8.22 -20.11
C ASN A 91 0.14 -8.43 -19.83
N LYS A 92 0.78 -7.52 -19.09
CA LYS A 92 2.18 -7.65 -18.64
C LYS A 92 2.31 -8.38 -17.31
N LEU A 93 1.22 -8.60 -16.57
CA LEU A 93 1.26 -9.35 -15.32
C LEU A 93 1.64 -10.81 -15.59
N GLU A 94 2.45 -11.38 -14.71
CA GLU A 94 2.78 -12.80 -14.74
C GLU A 94 1.54 -13.64 -14.41
N SER A 95 0.79 -13.24 -13.38
CA SER A 95 -0.52 -13.81 -13.04
C SER A 95 -1.25 -12.95 -12.02
N VAL A 96 -2.56 -13.17 -11.90
CA VAL A 96 -3.38 -12.68 -10.79
C VAL A 96 -3.93 -13.88 -10.03
N VAL A 97 -3.72 -13.90 -8.71
CA VAL A 97 -4.06 -15.02 -7.84
C VAL A 97 -5.02 -14.55 -6.76
N VAL A 98 -6.11 -15.29 -6.54
CA VAL A 98 -6.97 -15.06 -5.38
C VAL A 98 -6.31 -15.71 -4.16
N ALA A 99 -5.84 -14.91 -3.21
CA ALA A 99 -5.22 -15.37 -1.98
C ALA A 99 -5.70 -14.53 -0.80
N ARG A 100 -6.23 -15.20 0.23
CA ARG A 100 -6.85 -14.53 1.38
C ARG A 100 -5.82 -14.37 2.49
N MET A 101 -5.77 -13.22 3.13
CA MET A 101 -4.80 -12.96 4.22
C MET A 101 -4.94 -13.90 5.41
N LYS A 102 -6.15 -14.41 5.65
CA LYS A 102 -6.44 -15.39 6.70
C LYS A 102 -6.12 -16.83 6.31
N ASP A 103 -5.83 -17.10 5.05
CA ASP A 103 -5.58 -18.43 4.50
C ASP A 103 -4.10 -18.56 4.11
N LEU A 104 -3.34 -19.12 5.05
CA LEU A 104 -1.91 -19.28 4.92
C LEU A 104 -1.50 -20.12 3.71
N GLU A 105 -2.24 -21.17 3.38
CA GLU A 105 -1.90 -22.04 2.24
C GLU A 105 -2.12 -21.32 0.92
N SER A 106 -3.21 -20.54 0.80
CA SER A 106 -3.41 -19.68 -0.38
C SER A 106 -2.29 -18.67 -0.59
N LEU A 107 -1.74 -18.11 0.51
CA LEU A 107 -0.58 -17.22 0.46
C LEU A 107 0.68 -17.97 0.04
N CYS A 108 0.95 -19.14 0.63
CA CYS A 108 2.08 -20.00 0.25
C CYS A 108 2.06 -20.34 -1.25
N ASP A 109 0.89 -20.67 -1.78
CA ASP A 109 0.70 -20.98 -3.19
C ASP A 109 0.93 -19.76 -4.09
N ALA A 110 0.35 -18.60 -3.73
CA ALA A 110 0.57 -17.36 -4.46
C ALA A 110 2.05 -16.94 -4.46
N PHE A 111 2.75 -17.21 -3.37
CA PHE A 111 4.14 -16.82 -3.14
C PHE A 111 5.14 -17.78 -3.82
N ARG A 112 4.73 -19.01 -4.11
CA ARG A 112 5.63 -20.02 -4.69
C ARG A 112 6.29 -19.54 -5.99
N GLY A 113 7.62 -19.57 -6.01
CA GLY A 113 8.44 -19.20 -7.17
C GLY A 113 8.72 -17.69 -7.30
N CYS A 114 8.17 -16.85 -6.42
CA CYS A 114 8.54 -15.44 -6.39
C CYS A 114 9.90 -15.25 -5.70
N HIS A 115 10.57 -14.15 -6.01
CA HIS A 115 11.85 -13.75 -5.44
C HIS A 115 11.66 -12.87 -4.20
N ALA A 116 10.63 -12.03 -4.23
CA ALA A 116 10.26 -11.12 -3.15
C ALA A 116 8.74 -10.92 -3.12
N VAL A 117 8.24 -10.56 -1.94
CA VAL A 117 6.85 -10.14 -1.71
C VAL A 117 6.83 -8.68 -1.31
N PHE A 118 5.97 -7.89 -1.96
CA PHE A 118 5.60 -6.54 -1.57
C PHE A 118 4.25 -6.64 -0.89
N HIS A 119 4.25 -6.58 0.44
CA HIS A 119 3.03 -6.60 1.21
C HIS A 119 2.58 -5.18 1.51
N THR A 120 1.41 -4.82 1.00
CA THR A 120 0.87 -3.45 1.04
C THR A 120 0.05 -3.14 2.28
N SER A 121 -0.05 -4.09 3.23
CA SER A 121 -0.83 -4.03 4.47
C SER A 121 -1.96 -3.01 4.40
N SER A 122 -3.09 -3.35 3.78
CA SER A 122 -4.22 -2.43 3.74
C SER A 122 -5.52 -3.19 3.95
N PHE A 123 -5.79 -3.52 5.22
CA PHE A 123 -7.16 -3.81 5.65
C PHE A 123 -7.92 -2.48 5.74
N VAL A 124 -8.40 -2.00 4.59
CA VAL A 124 -9.38 -0.92 4.55
C VAL A 124 -10.69 -1.57 4.16
N ASP A 125 -11.59 -1.65 5.14
CA ASP A 125 -12.93 -2.18 4.98
C ASP A 125 -13.67 -1.40 3.86
N PRO A 126 -14.13 -2.07 2.79
CA PRO A 126 -14.78 -1.40 1.66
C PRO A 126 -16.16 -0.81 1.98
N HIS A 127 -16.68 -0.92 3.21
CA HIS A 127 -18.05 -0.48 3.54
C HIS A 127 -18.17 0.85 4.29
N GLY A 128 -17.13 1.69 4.27
CA GLY A 128 -17.29 3.14 4.45
C GLY A 128 -18.14 3.56 5.65
N ILE A 129 -17.61 3.37 6.86
CA ILE A 129 -18.00 4.15 8.03
C ILE A 129 -16.69 4.55 8.72
N SER A 130 -16.63 5.73 9.32
CA SER A 130 -15.63 6.05 10.35
C SER A 130 -15.45 4.85 11.30
N GLY A 131 -14.39 4.03 11.16
CA GLY A 131 -14.57 2.67 11.68
C GLY A 131 -13.40 1.69 11.62
N TYR A 132 -12.15 2.13 11.52
CA TYR A 132 -11.06 1.23 11.87
C TYR A 132 -11.20 0.87 13.36
N SER A 133 -11.37 -0.41 13.68
CA SER A 133 -11.71 -0.90 15.02
C SER A 133 -10.55 -1.67 15.65
N GLU A 134 -10.68 -2.02 16.92
CA GLU A 134 -9.74 -2.94 17.56
C GLU A 134 -9.71 -4.31 16.84
N GLN A 135 -10.85 -4.79 16.36
CA GLN A 135 -10.92 -6.02 15.58
C GLN A 135 -10.15 -5.90 14.26
N SER A 136 -10.22 -4.74 13.60
CA SER A 136 -9.44 -4.44 12.40
C SER A 136 -7.94 -4.51 12.69
N ALA A 137 -7.50 -3.94 13.82
CA ALA A 137 -6.10 -3.99 14.26
C ALA A 137 -5.62 -5.44 14.51
N PHE A 138 -6.49 -6.26 15.11
CA PHE A 138 -6.21 -7.68 15.31
C PHE A 138 -6.08 -8.43 13.97
N LEU A 139 -7.03 -8.25 13.05
CA LEU A 139 -7.00 -8.90 11.74
C LEU A 139 -5.78 -8.50 10.91
N GLU A 140 -5.37 -7.23 10.97
CA GLU A 140 -4.16 -6.76 10.29
C GLU A 140 -2.89 -7.42 10.89
N THR A 141 -2.85 -7.60 12.20
CA THR A 141 -1.76 -8.33 12.89
C THR A 141 -1.70 -9.80 12.46
N GLU A 142 -2.84 -10.47 12.38
CA GLU A 142 -2.92 -11.87 11.93
C GLU A 142 -2.52 -12.01 10.45
N GLY A 143 -2.99 -11.09 9.59
CA GLY A 143 -2.62 -11.05 8.18
C GLY A 143 -1.11 -10.87 7.99
N ALA A 144 -0.50 -9.93 8.70
CA ALA A 144 0.95 -9.72 8.67
C ALA A 144 1.73 -10.96 9.12
N ARG A 145 1.26 -11.65 10.17
CA ARG A 145 1.86 -12.93 10.60
C ARG A 145 1.81 -13.96 9.48
N ASN A 146 0.65 -14.15 8.85
CA ASN A 146 0.47 -15.14 7.79
C ASN A 146 1.31 -14.84 6.55
N VAL A 147 1.45 -13.56 6.18
CA VAL A 147 2.29 -13.16 5.05
C VAL A 147 3.76 -13.51 5.30
N ILE A 148 4.30 -13.20 6.48
CA ILE A 148 5.70 -13.53 6.78
C ILE A 148 5.89 -15.04 6.95
N GLU A 149 4.90 -15.74 7.52
CA GLU A 149 4.87 -17.20 7.57
C GLU A 149 4.94 -17.82 6.17
N ALA A 150 4.10 -17.35 5.25
CA ALA A 150 4.09 -17.79 3.87
C ALA A 150 5.40 -17.47 3.15
N CYS A 151 6.01 -16.30 3.41
CA CYS A 151 7.33 -15.97 2.88
C CYS A 151 8.41 -16.95 3.35
N GLY A 152 8.33 -17.42 4.60
CA GLY A 152 9.28 -18.40 5.16
C GLY A 152 9.06 -19.83 4.66
N ARG A 153 7.82 -20.19 4.32
CA ARG A 153 7.43 -21.53 3.85
C ARG A 153 7.55 -21.70 2.33
N ALA A 154 7.24 -20.67 1.57
CA ALA A 154 7.23 -20.72 0.12
C ALA A 154 8.64 -20.97 -0.42
N ALA A 155 8.75 -21.87 -1.39
CA ALA A 155 10.01 -22.12 -2.06
C ALA A 155 10.50 -20.84 -2.76
N TYR A 156 11.80 -20.56 -2.63
CA TYR A 156 12.55 -19.47 -3.28
C TYR A 156 12.30 -18.04 -2.77
N ILE A 157 11.34 -17.80 -1.87
CA ILE A 157 11.20 -16.49 -1.22
C ILE A 157 12.04 -16.42 0.04
N ARG A 158 12.79 -15.34 0.18
CA ARG A 158 13.36 -14.90 1.47
C ARG A 158 13.36 -13.39 1.65
N ARG A 159 12.61 -12.64 0.85
CA ARG A 159 12.57 -11.17 0.90
C ARG A 159 11.13 -10.69 0.99
N CYS A 160 10.88 -9.79 1.92
CA CYS A 160 9.60 -9.12 2.06
C CYS A 160 9.83 -7.61 2.23
N ILE A 161 9.13 -6.82 1.43
CA ILE A 161 9.02 -5.37 1.58
C ILE A 161 7.63 -5.13 2.13
N PHE A 162 7.58 -4.63 3.35
CA PHE A 162 6.35 -4.55 4.13
C PHE A 162 5.95 -3.09 4.31
N THR A 163 4.72 -2.77 3.92
CA THR A 163 4.17 -1.43 4.08
C THR A 163 3.64 -1.29 5.50
N SER A 164 4.35 -0.56 6.35
CA SER A 164 3.86 -0.13 7.65
C SER A 164 3.16 1.23 7.50
N SER A 165 3.32 2.12 8.47
CA SER A 165 2.84 3.50 8.42
C SER A 165 3.67 4.36 9.36
N LEU A 166 3.75 5.66 9.09
CA LEU A 166 4.28 6.64 10.04
C LEU A 166 3.52 6.59 11.39
N LEU A 167 2.25 6.17 11.39
CA LEU A 167 1.47 5.95 12.61
C LEU A 167 2.07 4.88 13.53
N ALA A 168 2.92 3.99 13.03
CA ALA A 168 3.67 3.04 13.85
C ALA A 168 4.87 3.67 14.57
N CYS A 169 5.17 4.95 14.33
CA CYS A 169 6.35 5.65 14.86
C CYS A 169 6.02 6.82 15.79
N ILE A 170 4.86 7.48 15.63
CA ILE A 170 4.61 8.83 16.16
C ILE A 170 3.85 8.90 17.49
N TRP A 171 3.17 7.83 17.91
CA TRP A 171 2.22 7.92 19.04
C TRP A 171 2.87 7.44 20.34
N THR A 172 3.38 8.37 21.14
CA THR A 172 4.03 8.05 22.43
C THR A 172 3.49 8.94 23.55
N SER A 173 3.51 8.42 24.78
CA SER A 173 3.22 9.18 26.00
C SER A 173 4.36 10.10 26.43
N SER A 174 5.57 9.93 25.86
CA SER A 174 6.79 10.64 26.28
C SER A 174 7.21 11.74 25.29
N ASN A 175 7.38 12.95 25.84
CA ASN A 175 7.94 14.22 25.32
C ASN A 175 7.70 14.65 23.85
N LEU A 176 7.14 15.85 23.73
CA LEU A 176 6.73 16.57 22.52
C LEU A 176 7.90 17.11 21.66
N ASP A 177 9.13 17.11 22.18
CA ASP A 177 10.29 17.80 21.58
C ASP A 177 11.33 16.85 20.98
N ARG A 178 10.91 15.64 20.56
CA ARG A 178 11.80 14.65 19.94
C ARG A 178 11.55 14.57 18.44
N VAL A 179 12.65 14.58 17.68
CA VAL A 179 12.64 14.19 16.26
C VAL A 179 12.29 12.71 16.13
N VAL A 180 11.25 12.41 15.38
CA VAL A 180 10.81 11.06 15.03
C VAL A 180 11.57 10.59 13.78
N ASP A 181 12.34 9.53 13.96
CA ASP A 181 13.10 8.84 12.92
C ASP A 181 12.72 7.34 12.87
N GLU A 182 13.43 6.56 12.05
CA GLU A 182 13.17 5.14 11.84
C GLU A 182 13.34 4.27 13.10
N SER A 183 13.96 4.78 14.17
CA SER A 183 14.11 4.06 15.45
C SER A 183 12.88 4.16 16.36
N CYS A 184 11.96 5.08 16.07
CA CYS A 184 10.82 5.41 16.93
C CYS A 184 9.66 4.43 16.75
N TRP A 185 9.04 4.01 17.85
CA TRP A 185 7.86 3.16 17.83
C TRP A 185 6.73 3.81 18.61
N SER A 186 5.51 3.68 18.10
CA SER A 186 4.30 4.03 18.82
C SER A 186 4.12 3.13 20.04
N SER A 187 3.44 3.65 21.05
CA SER A 187 3.07 2.93 22.28
C SER A 187 1.70 2.28 22.08
N GLU A 188 1.65 0.97 22.31
CA GLU A 188 0.39 0.21 22.32
C GLU A 188 -0.62 0.81 23.31
N GLU A 189 -0.17 1.11 24.53
CA GLU A 189 -0.99 1.67 25.61
C GLU A 189 -1.62 3.00 25.17
N PHE A 190 -0.79 3.92 24.66
CA PHE A 190 -1.26 5.21 24.18
C PHE A 190 -2.29 5.06 23.05
N CYS A 191 -2.04 4.16 22.10
CA CYS A 191 -2.95 3.93 20.99
C CYS A 191 -4.30 3.36 21.47
N ARG A 192 -4.30 2.45 22.44
CA ARG A 192 -5.52 1.87 23.03
C ARG A 192 -6.34 2.91 23.79
N GLU A 193 -5.71 3.65 24.68
CA GLU A 193 -6.36 4.69 25.49
C GLU A 193 -7.02 5.77 24.63
N ASN A 194 -6.34 6.18 23.56
CA ASN A 194 -6.82 7.20 22.63
C ASN A 194 -7.64 6.61 21.46
N LYS A 195 -7.90 5.30 21.47
CA LYS A 195 -8.65 4.58 20.42
C LYS A 195 -8.07 4.79 19.02
N LEU A 196 -6.75 4.95 18.90
CA LEU A 196 -6.02 5.11 17.64
C LEU A 196 -5.82 3.74 16.98
N TRP A 197 -6.93 3.10 16.60
CA TRP A 197 -6.94 1.70 16.21
C TRP A 197 -6.11 1.40 14.96
N LEU A 198 -6.08 2.31 13.97
CA LEU A 198 -5.21 2.15 12.79
C LEU A 198 -3.74 2.17 13.19
N ALA A 199 -3.33 3.10 14.05
CA ALA A 199 -1.97 3.15 14.56
C ALA A 199 -1.60 1.86 15.31
N LEU A 200 -2.51 1.37 16.16
CA LEU A 200 -2.35 0.12 16.88
C LEU A 200 -2.17 -1.08 15.92
N GLY A 201 -3.01 -1.17 14.88
CA GLY A 201 -2.95 -2.22 13.87
C GLY A 201 -1.63 -2.22 13.11
N LYS A 202 -1.22 -1.05 12.57
CA LYS A 202 0.04 -0.88 11.84
C LYS A 202 1.25 -1.24 12.70
N MET A 203 1.28 -0.73 13.92
CA MET A 203 2.37 -0.99 14.87
C MET A 203 2.49 -2.50 15.18
N ARG A 204 1.39 -3.15 15.59
CA ARG A 204 1.39 -4.59 15.91
C ARG A 204 1.71 -5.47 14.71
N ALA A 205 1.19 -5.12 13.54
CA ALA A 205 1.47 -5.81 12.29
C ALA A 205 2.96 -5.73 11.92
N GLU A 206 3.58 -4.56 12.09
CA GLU A 206 5.02 -4.40 11.87
C GLU A 206 5.86 -5.17 12.90
N GLU A 207 5.49 -5.13 14.19
CA GLU A 207 6.19 -5.86 15.25
C GLU A 207 6.16 -7.38 15.04
N ILE A 208 4.98 -7.95 14.73
CA ILE A 208 4.86 -9.38 14.49
C ILE A 208 5.61 -9.78 13.21
N ALA A 209 5.60 -8.94 12.18
CA ALA A 209 6.35 -9.19 10.96
C ALA A 209 7.87 -9.23 11.23
N TRP A 210 8.39 -8.30 12.01
CA TRP A 210 9.81 -8.31 12.44
C TRP A 210 10.15 -9.52 13.32
N ARG A 211 9.26 -9.92 14.23
CA ARG A 211 9.47 -11.12 15.05
C ARG A 211 9.54 -12.38 14.22
N ARG A 212 8.52 -12.63 13.38
CA ARG A 212 8.45 -13.84 12.54
C ARG A 212 9.54 -13.87 11.48
N SER A 213 9.90 -12.73 10.90
CA SER A 213 10.94 -12.68 9.86
C SER A 213 12.31 -13.10 10.39
N ARG A 214 12.65 -12.75 11.64
CA ARG A 214 13.86 -13.25 12.31
C ARG A 214 13.82 -14.76 12.53
N GLU A 215 12.70 -15.28 13.03
CA GLU A 215 12.51 -16.70 13.30
C GLU A 215 12.60 -17.56 12.03
N LEU A 216 12.02 -17.06 10.93
CA LEU A 216 11.95 -17.75 9.64
C LEU A 216 13.08 -17.38 8.67
N LYS A 217 13.99 -16.49 9.08
CA LYS A 217 15.11 -15.98 8.27
C LYS A 217 14.66 -15.32 6.95
N VAL A 218 13.53 -14.62 6.99
CA VAL A 218 13.05 -13.75 5.91
C VAL A 218 13.75 -12.40 6.06
N LYS A 219 14.44 -11.94 5.01
CA LYS A 219 14.96 -10.56 4.93
C LYS A 219 13.79 -9.61 4.80
N LEU A 220 13.51 -8.87 5.86
CA LEU A 220 12.42 -7.90 5.93
C LEU A 220 12.99 -6.48 5.83
N VAL A 221 12.30 -5.64 5.07
CA VAL A 221 12.41 -4.18 5.15
C VAL A 221 11.02 -3.59 5.27
N THR A 222 10.85 -2.58 6.10
CA THR A 222 9.56 -1.88 6.25
C THR A 222 9.66 -0.46 5.71
N VAL A 223 8.62 -0.04 4.99
CA VAL A 223 8.43 1.35 4.58
C VAL A 223 7.27 1.92 5.38
N CYS A 224 7.48 3.06 6.03
CA CYS A 224 6.54 3.73 6.91
C CYS A 224 6.09 5.05 6.25
N PRO A 225 5.14 5.00 5.29
CA PRO A 225 4.65 6.20 4.63
C PRO A 225 3.82 7.07 5.58
N GLY A 226 3.87 8.40 5.33
CA GLY A 226 2.91 9.36 5.88
C GLY A 226 1.50 9.16 5.30
N LEU A 227 0.64 10.16 5.42
CA LEU A 227 -0.69 10.14 4.82
C LEU A 227 -0.56 10.08 3.30
N LEU A 228 -1.05 8.99 2.71
CA LEU A 228 -1.01 8.79 1.27
C LEU A 228 -1.93 9.79 0.56
N ILE A 229 -1.37 10.52 -0.41
CA ILE A 229 -2.08 11.44 -1.28
C ILE A 229 -1.81 11.07 -2.75
N ALA A 230 -2.77 11.36 -3.64
CA ALA A 230 -2.55 11.29 -5.08
C ALA A 230 -2.67 12.68 -5.68
N THR A 231 -1.78 13.00 -6.61
CA THR A 231 -1.78 14.24 -7.39
C THR A 231 -2.83 14.24 -8.51
N SER A 232 -3.36 13.08 -8.91
CA SER A 232 -4.42 12.96 -9.92
C SER A 232 -5.30 11.70 -9.71
N PHE A 233 -6.61 11.86 -9.96
CA PHE A 233 -7.76 10.93 -9.77
C PHE A 233 -8.41 10.98 -8.37
N PRO A 234 -9.74 11.13 -8.32
CA PRO A 234 -10.42 12.18 -7.57
C PRO A 234 -10.06 12.09 -6.09
N HIS A 235 -9.57 13.22 -5.55
CA HIS A 235 -9.44 13.54 -4.12
C HIS A 235 -9.03 12.38 -3.22
N ALA A 236 -7.75 12.32 -2.84
CA ALA A 236 -7.16 11.51 -1.76
C ALA A 236 -8.08 10.45 -1.13
N HIS A 237 -7.72 9.17 -1.25
CA HIS A 237 -8.56 8.02 -0.89
C HIS A 237 -9.15 8.16 0.53
N LYS A 238 -10.40 8.61 0.61
CA LYS A 238 -11.01 9.12 1.84
C LYS A 238 -11.13 8.05 2.91
N GLU A 239 -11.37 6.82 2.47
CA GLU A 239 -11.47 5.60 3.27
C GLU A 239 -10.16 5.31 4.02
N THR A 240 -9.01 5.57 3.38
CA THR A 240 -7.68 5.41 4.01
C THR A 240 -7.31 6.62 4.87
N SER A 241 -7.76 7.82 4.48
CA SER A 241 -7.35 9.09 5.07
C SER A 241 -8.05 9.39 6.40
N VAL A 242 -9.36 9.11 6.51
CA VAL A 242 -10.14 9.36 7.72
C VAL A 242 -9.58 8.62 8.96
N PRO A 243 -9.35 7.30 8.93
CA PRO A 243 -8.80 6.61 10.09
C PRO A 243 -7.35 7.04 10.39
N TYR A 244 -6.57 7.43 9.37
CA TYR A 244 -5.22 7.96 9.55
C TYR A 244 -5.23 9.29 10.30
N LEU A 245 -6.14 10.19 9.92
CA LEU A 245 -6.26 11.53 10.50
C LEU A 245 -6.87 11.54 11.90
N LYS A 246 -7.19 10.38 12.49
CA LYS A 246 -7.57 10.32 13.89
C LYS A 246 -6.39 10.76 14.77
N GLY A 247 -6.60 11.83 15.53
CA GLY A 247 -5.52 12.50 16.27
C GLY A 247 -4.84 13.63 15.47
N GLY A 248 -5.41 14.04 14.34
CA GLY A 248 -4.91 15.12 13.48
C GLY A 248 -4.49 16.40 14.21
N PRO A 249 -5.23 16.93 15.21
CA PRO A 249 -4.80 18.12 15.93
C PRO A 249 -3.52 17.91 16.74
N ILE A 250 -3.24 16.69 17.18
CA ILE A 250 -2.00 16.33 17.87
C ILE A 250 -0.86 16.25 16.86
N MET A 251 -1.07 15.54 15.74
CA MET A 251 -0.08 15.43 14.67
C MET A 251 0.31 16.81 14.11
N LEU A 252 -0.67 17.69 13.89
CA LEU A 252 -0.44 19.05 13.43
C LEU A 252 0.38 19.83 14.45
N ARG A 253 -0.06 19.92 15.71
CA ARG A 253 0.63 20.69 16.76
C ARG A 253 2.07 20.21 17.02
N GLN A 254 2.35 18.93 16.80
CA GLN A 254 3.66 18.34 17.02
C GLN A 254 4.53 18.31 15.75
N GLY A 255 4.04 18.78 14.59
CA GLY A 255 4.79 18.75 13.34
C GLY A 255 5.05 17.32 12.83
N LEU A 256 4.11 16.40 13.05
CA LEU A 256 4.19 14.97 12.71
C LEU A 256 3.23 14.57 11.58
N LEU A 257 2.45 15.50 11.02
CA LEU A 257 1.52 15.23 9.92
C LEU A 257 2.26 15.23 8.57
N GLY A 258 3.00 14.16 8.30
CA GLY A 258 3.66 13.93 7.01
C GLY A 258 2.68 13.47 5.93
N LEU A 259 2.82 14.04 4.73
CA LEU A 259 2.12 13.66 3.51
C LEU A 259 3.07 12.94 2.56
N ALA A 260 2.56 11.88 1.93
CA ALA A 260 3.31 10.98 1.07
C ALA A 260 2.59 10.80 -0.28
N ASP A 261 3.16 11.24 -1.40
CA ASP A 261 2.60 10.96 -2.74
C ASP A 261 2.69 9.46 -3.02
N VAL A 262 1.56 8.85 -3.36
CA VAL A 262 1.46 7.39 -3.58
C VAL A 262 2.44 6.88 -4.64
N MET A 263 2.74 7.67 -5.68
CA MET A 263 3.73 7.31 -6.71
C MET A 263 5.13 7.31 -6.11
N LYS A 264 5.48 8.30 -5.29
CA LYS A 264 6.78 8.37 -4.61
C LYS A 264 6.96 7.28 -3.57
N VAL A 265 5.89 6.91 -2.87
CA VAL A 265 5.90 5.75 -1.97
C VAL A 265 6.13 4.46 -2.77
N ALA A 266 5.48 4.29 -3.93
CA ALA A 266 5.72 3.13 -4.79
C ALA A 266 7.16 3.06 -5.30
N GLU A 267 7.71 4.17 -5.80
CA GLU A 267 9.14 4.31 -6.18
C GLU A 267 10.05 3.90 -5.01
N ALA A 268 9.76 4.40 -3.80
CA ALA A 268 10.54 4.08 -2.60
C ALA A 268 10.53 2.58 -2.26
N HIS A 269 9.39 1.90 -2.40
CA HIS A 269 9.31 0.45 -2.18
C HIS A 269 10.24 -0.31 -3.13
N VAL A 270 10.23 0.03 -4.42
CA VAL A 270 11.04 -0.66 -5.43
C VAL A 270 12.53 -0.34 -5.26
N HIS A 271 12.90 0.92 -5.01
CA HIS A 271 14.29 1.28 -4.73
C HIS A 271 14.84 0.61 -3.47
N VAL A 272 14.05 0.55 -2.41
CA VAL A 272 14.42 -0.15 -1.19
C VAL A 272 14.67 -1.64 -1.46
N TYR A 273 13.79 -2.29 -2.23
CA TYR A 273 13.95 -3.67 -2.67
C TYR A 273 15.26 -3.88 -3.45
N GLU A 274 15.50 -3.06 -4.48
CA GLU A 274 16.70 -3.13 -5.31
C GLU A 274 17.98 -2.92 -4.49
N ALA A 275 17.93 -2.05 -3.47
CA ALA A 275 19.05 -1.76 -2.59
C ALA A 275 19.23 -2.80 -1.46
N MET A 276 18.35 -3.80 -1.29
CA MET A 276 18.48 -4.81 -0.23
C MET A 276 19.77 -5.63 -0.34
N ASP A 277 20.25 -5.86 -1.56
CA ASP A 277 21.52 -6.56 -1.79
C ASP A 277 22.73 -5.64 -1.53
N ASN A 278 22.51 -4.32 -1.44
CA ASN A 278 23.51 -3.28 -1.17
C ASN A 278 23.38 -2.65 0.23
N GLY A 279 22.77 -3.38 1.18
CA GLY A 279 22.71 -2.99 2.59
C GLY A 279 21.43 -2.29 3.04
N ALA A 280 20.44 -2.10 2.17
CA ALA A 280 19.14 -1.59 2.60
C ALA A 280 18.49 -2.58 3.59
N CYS A 281 18.27 -2.12 4.83
CA CYS A 281 17.73 -2.94 5.91
C CYS A 281 16.95 -2.09 6.92
N GLY A 282 16.16 -2.73 7.78
CA GLY A 282 15.41 -2.05 8.84
C GLY A 282 14.17 -1.32 8.32
N ARG A 283 13.87 -0.16 8.91
CA ARG A 283 12.68 0.66 8.60
C ARG A 283 13.08 1.87 7.76
N TYR A 284 12.16 2.42 6.97
CA TYR A 284 12.33 3.64 6.18
C TYR A 284 11.08 4.51 6.28
N ILE A 285 11.20 5.72 6.84
CA ILE A 285 10.08 6.67 6.84
C ILE A 285 9.99 7.36 5.47
N CYS A 286 8.77 7.50 4.94
CA CYS A 286 8.54 8.05 3.59
C CYS A 286 7.47 9.15 3.62
N TYR A 287 7.86 10.38 3.31
CA TYR A 287 7.00 11.55 3.15
C TYR A 287 7.76 12.60 2.33
N GLU A 288 7.06 13.48 1.62
CA GLU A 288 7.68 14.61 0.89
C GLU A 288 7.51 15.93 1.63
N ARG A 289 6.36 16.12 2.30
CA ARG A 289 6.07 17.36 3.04
C ARG A 289 5.39 17.08 4.38
N VAL A 290 5.56 18.01 5.32
CA VAL A 290 4.82 18.02 6.59
C VAL A 290 3.84 19.19 6.53
N ILE A 291 2.61 18.99 7.00
CA ILE A 291 1.67 20.09 7.18
C ILE A 291 2.12 20.92 8.38
N GLN A 292 2.51 22.17 8.12
CA GLN A 292 3.12 23.05 9.13
C GLN A 292 2.22 24.21 9.52
N ARG A 293 1.12 24.43 8.80
CA ARG A 293 0.21 25.55 9.06
C ARG A 293 -1.25 25.11 9.10
N LEU A 294 -2.06 25.90 9.79
CA LEU A 294 -3.48 25.62 9.97
C LEU A 294 -4.29 25.75 8.67
N ASP A 295 -3.91 26.69 7.80
CA ASP A 295 -4.52 26.87 6.47
C ASP A 295 -4.30 25.63 5.58
N GLU A 296 -3.11 25.06 5.59
CA GLU A 296 -2.80 23.82 4.88
C GLU A 296 -3.61 22.62 5.43
N ALA A 297 -3.79 22.55 6.76
CA ALA A 297 -4.63 21.54 7.38
C ALA A 297 -6.11 21.68 6.98
N ILE A 298 -6.63 22.91 6.93
CA ILE A 298 -8.00 23.19 6.46
C ILE A 298 -8.13 22.86 4.97
N GLN A 299 -7.12 23.15 4.16
CA GLN A 299 -7.10 22.78 2.74
C GLN A 299 -7.18 21.26 2.57
N LEU A 300 -6.38 20.49 3.32
CA LEU A 300 -6.42 19.03 3.32
C LEU A 300 -7.81 18.50 3.73
N GLU A 301 -8.41 19.08 4.76
CA GLU A 301 -9.78 18.75 5.19
C GLU A 301 -10.81 18.98 4.08
N ASN A 302 -10.73 20.14 3.40
CA ASN A 302 -11.61 20.49 2.30
C ASN A 302 -11.44 19.53 1.11
N GLU A 303 -10.20 19.21 0.74
CA GLU A 303 -9.89 18.25 -0.33
C GLU A 303 -10.45 16.85 -0.02
N LEU A 304 -10.42 16.44 1.24
CA LEU A 304 -10.99 15.18 1.72
C LEU A 304 -12.51 15.26 1.98
N ASN A 305 -13.12 16.43 1.88
CA ASN A 305 -14.51 16.70 2.25
C ASN A 305 -14.82 16.18 3.68
N ILE A 306 -13.94 16.51 4.64
CA ILE A 306 -14.08 16.25 6.08
C ILE A 306 -13.94 17.59 6.83
N GLN A 307 -14.38 17.66 8.08
CA GLN A 307 -14.29 18.91 8.86
C GLN A 307 -13.76 18.64 10.26
N GLY A 308 -12.79 19.45 10.70
CA GLY A 308 -12.32 19.51 12.08
C GLY A 308 -11.48 18.32 12.56
N LEU A 309 -11.17 17.35 11.71
CA LEU A 309 -10.41 16.14 12.06
C LEU A 309 -8.91 16.41 12.23
N VAL A 310 -8.40 17.51 11.68
CA VAL A 310 -7.02 17.98 11.73
C VAL A 310 -6.94 19.37 12.36
N SER A 311 -7.79 20.30 11.89
CA SER A 311 -7.85 21.69 12.37
C SER A 311 -8.45 21.81 13.77
N GLY A 312 -9.15 20.79 14.25
CA GLY A 312 -9.89 20.82 15.52
C GLY A 312 -11.11 21.76 15.48
N GLY A 313 -11.65 22.04 14.29
CA GLY A 313 -12.79 22.95 14.09
C GLY A 313 -12.44 24.43 14.21
N ARG A 314 -11.15 24.77 14.26
CA ARG A 314 -10.68 26.16 14.29
C ARG A 314 -10.79 26.76 12.88
N SER A 315 -11.40 27.94 12.80
CA SER A 315 -11.38 28.78 11.60
C SER A 315 -10.44 29.96 11.83
N GLY A 316 -9.49 30.19 10.91
CA GLY A 316 -8.60 31.34 10.98
C GLY A 316 -7.25 31.15 10.30
N ILE A 317 -6.63 32.27 9.92
CA ILE A 317 -5.25 32.34 9.40
C ILE A 317 -4.33 32.42 10.63
N SER A 318 -3.80 31.27 11.07
CA SER A 318 -2.68 31.27 12.02
C SER A 318 -1.40 31.45 11.21
N SER A 319 -0.67 32.54 11.46
CA SER A 319 0.64 32.81 10.83
C SER A 319 1.80 32.08 11.50
N GLU A 320 1.56 31.35 12.60
CA GLU A 320 2.58 30.55 13.27
C GLU A 320 2.86 29.26 12.48
N GLU A 321 4.11 29.10 12.05
CA GLU A 321 4.61 27.91 11.39
C GLU A 321 5.07 26.88 12.43
N ILE A 322 4.56 25.66 12.30
CA ILE A 322 4.90 24.55 13.20
C ILE A 322 6.16 23.87 12.65
N HIS A 323 7.19 23.76 13.49
CA HIS A 323 8.41 23.05 13.11
C HIS A 323 8.13 21.55 12.89
N SER A 324 8.70 20.99 11.83
CA SER A 324 8.64 19.55 11.59
C SER A 324 9.50 18.81 12.61
N ASN A 325 8.94 17.76 13.20
CA ASN A 325 9.64 16.83 14.06
C ASN A 325 9.80 15.45 13.40
N LEU A 326 9.81 15.38 12.06
CA LEU A 326 10.03 14.14 11.31
C LEU A 326 11.41 14.12 10.65
N CYS A 327 12.01 12.94 10.55
CA CYS A 327 13.24 12.69 9.81
C CYS A 327 13.10 11.46 8.92
N ASN A 328 13.33 11.63 7.61
CA ASN A 328 13.42 10.56 6.60
C ASN A 328 14.81 10.51 5.94
N SER A 329 15.85 11.04 6.62
CA SER A 329 17.19 11.18 6.03
C SER A 329 17.78 9.87 5.53
N LYS A 330 17.35 8.73 6.09
CA LYS A 330 17.79 7.40 5.66
C LYS A 330 17.25 7.05 4.27
N LEU A 331 15.95 7.29 4.04
CA LEU A 331 15.35 7.07 2.72
C LEU A 331 15.90 8.07 1.70
N ALA A 332 16.03 9.34 2.07
CA ALA A 332 16.58 10.37 1.18
C ALA A 332 17.99 10.01 0.69
N ARG A 333 18.86 9.51 1.59
CA ARG A 333 20.20 9.01 1.22
C ARG A 333 20.15 7.81 0.28
N LEU A 334 19.26 6.86 0.51
CA LEU A 334 19.09 5.69 -0.35
C LEU A 334 18.65 6.09 -1.75
N LEU A 335 17.64 6.96 -1.86
CA LEU A 335 17.13 7.44 -3.15
C LEU A 335 18.16 8.30 -3.89
N TYR A 336 18.91 9.13 -3.17
CA TYR A 336 20.02 9.90 -3.76
C TYR A 336 21.10 8.99 -4.33
N GLN A 337 21.48 7.93 -3.60
CA GLN A 337 22.46 6.96 -4.11
C GLN A 337 21.94 6.20 -5.34
N ALA A 338 20.67 5.83 -5.36
CA ALA A 338 20.06 5.16 -6.51
C ALA A 338 20.06 6.03 -7.77
N SER A 339 19.79 7.34 -7.64
CA SER A 339 19.79 8.27 -8.79
C SER A 339 21.17 8.49 -9.40
N GLN A 340 22.23 8.42 -8.59
CA GLN A 340 23.61 8.49 -9.10
C GLN A 340 24.02 7.25 -9.90
N VAL A 341 23.48 6.08 -9.57
CA VAL A 341 23.76 4.83 -10.32
C VAL A 341 23.08 4.88 -11.69
N SER A 342 21.83 5.35 -11.76
CA SER A 342 21.09 5.46 -13.02
C SER A 342 21.65 6.50 -14.00
N CYS A 343 22.43 7.48 -13.55
CA CYS A 343 23.07 8.46 -14.44
C CYS A 343 24.40 7.98 -15.04
N ASN A 344 24.94 6.85 -14.57
CA ASN A 344 26.23 6.31 -15.00
C ASN A 344 26.10 5.02 -15.84
N GLU A 345 24.87 4.51 -16.02
CA GLU A 345 24.49 3.45 -16.98
C GLU A 345 23.91 4.10 -18.23
#